data_AF-A0A2V9IM72-F1
#
_entry.id   AF-A0A2V9IM72-F1
#
_cell.length_a   1.000
_cell.length_b   1.000
_cell.length_c   1.000
_cell.angle_alpha   90.00
_cell.angle_beta   90.00
_cell.angle_gamma   90.00
#
_symmetry.space_group_name_H-M   'P 1'
#
loop_
_entity.id
_entity.type
_entity.pdbx_description
1 polymer ?
#
loop_
_entity_poly.entity_id
_entity_poly.type
_entity_poly.pdbx_seq_one_letter_code
_entity_poly.pdbx_strand_id
1 'polypeptide(L)'
;MINRSAFAIRPGMRKGFTSRSPIPTRIVSNEEFPPPPQTPAQANVEHLTDLYAERAGPKLGLTRRHFLNTTGGMAAALLALNDVFGKFFDVGEAEMFDAAAFVERKGEPFFIFDVQTHYVSESYDPTNAEAGRKGAVAKQGLLALRKMARRAGLNPKLAGDTGTMADLSWQNFIKEVFLDSETSLGLISTPPGPYPQEAVVPPKQMT
;
A
#
# COMPACT_ATOMS: atom_id res chain seq x y z
N MET A 1 -16.96 -26.92 16.47
CA MET A 1 -16.37 -27.37 15.19
C MET A 1 -14.97 -26.80 15.07
N ILE A 2 -13.94 -27.64 14.90
CA ILE A 2 -12.58 -27.16 14.60
C ILE A 2 -12.55 -26.82 13.11
N ASN A 3 -12.34 -25.56 12.76
CA ASN A 3 -12.14 -25.16 11.37
C ASN A 3 -10.79 -25.74 10.90
N ARG A 4 -10.83 -26.87 10.20
CA ARG A 4 -9.63 -27.54 9.66
C ARG A 4 -8.92 -26.72 8.58
N SER A 5 -9.56 -25.66 8.08
CA SER A 5 -9.01 -24.71 7.12
C SER A 5 -8.45 -23.44 7.78
N ALA A 6 -8.51 -23.34 9.12
CA ALA A 6 -7.92 -22.20 9.82
C ALA A 6 -6.40 -22.18 9.61
N PHE A 7 -5.88 -21.02 9.22
CA PHE A 7 -4.45 -20.82 9.05
C PHE A 7 -3.71 -21.05 10.38
N ALA A 8 -2.65 -21.84 10.31
CA ALA A 8 -1.78 -22.13 11.44
C ALA A 8 -0.33 -21.90 11.04
N ILE A 9 0.42 -21.24 11.90
CA ILE A 9 1.87 -21.03 11.72
C ILE A 9 2.53 -22.42 11.71
N ARG A 10 3.19 -22.76 10.61
CA ARG A 10 3.90 -24.03 10.43
C ARG A 10 5.39 -23.89 10.79
N PRO A 11 6.09 -24.99 11.10
CA PRO A 11 7.54 -24.98 11.27
C PRO A 11 8.23 -24.28 10.09
N GLY A 12 9.13 -23.33 10.37
CA GLY A 12 9.82 -22.52 9.36
C GLY A 12 9.14 -21.20 9.01
N MET A 13 7.87 -20.99 9.39
CA MET A 13 7.20 -19.71 9.26
C MET A 13 7.57 -18.77 10.41
N ARG A 14 7.74 -17.48 10.12
CA ARG A 14 8.01 -16.44 11.11
C ARG A 14 6.99 -15.31 10.96
N LYS A 15 6.51 -14.79 12.10
CA LYS A 15 5.64 -13.62 12.11
C LYS A 15 6.51 -12.38 11.89
N GLY A 16 6.21 -11.64 10.83
CA GLY A 16 7.01 -10.50 10.38
C GLY A 16 8.20 -10.93 9.52
N PHE A 17 8.41 -10.19 8.43
CA PHE A 17 9.56 -10.34 7.55
C PHE A 17 10.17 -8.96 7.33
N THR A 18 11.46 -8.83 7.61
CA THR A 18 12.23 -7.65 7.20
C THR A 18 13.04 -8.06 5.98
N SER A 19 12.63 -7.56 4.81
CA SER A 19 13.42 -7.71 3.60
C SER A 19 14.73 -6.94 3.74
N ARG A 20 15.82 -7.54 3.28
CA ARG A 20 17.09 -6.81 3.08
C ARG A 20 17.12 -6.05 1.75
N SER A 21 16.27 -6.47 0.81
CA SER A 21 16.05 -5.82 -0.48
C SER A 21 14.96 -4.73 -0.35
N PRO A 22 15.06 -3.62 -1.10
CA PRO A 22 14.03 -2.57 -1.17
C PRO A 22 12.68 -3.12 -1.65
N ILE A 23 12.71 -4.13 -2.53
CA ILE A 23 11.55 -4.85 -3.02
C ILE A 23 11.58 -6.26 -2.43
N PRO A 24 10.59 -6.66 -1.60
CA PRO A 24 10.48 -8.03 -1.14
C PRO A 24 10.28 -8.99 -2.32
N THR A 25 11.12 -10.01 -2.45
CA THR A 25 11.01 -11.01 -3.52
C THR A 25 10.23 -12.26 -3.07
N ARG A 26 9.62 -12.23 -1.88
CA ARG A 26 8.92 -13.36 -1.26
C ARG A 26 7.50 -12.97 -0.92
N ILE A 27 6.58 -13.88 -1.18
CA ILE A 27 5.18 -13.71 -0.80
C ILE A 27 5.06 -13.84 0.72
N VAL A 28 4.33 -12.92 1.35
CA VAL A 28 3.93 -13.02 2.75
C VAL A 28 2.48 -13.49 2.82
N SER A 29 2.13 -14.20 3.89
CA SER A 29 0.75 -14.67 4.07
C SER A 29 -0.16 -13.54 4.52
N ASN A 30 -1.36 -13.49 3.95
CA ASN A 30 -2.51 -12.73 4.46
C ASN A 30 -3.38 -13.57 5.41
N GLU A 31 -2.85 -14.69 5.93
CA GLU A 31 -3.58 -15.70 6.71
C GLU A 31 -4.62 -16.51 5.93
N GLU A 32 -4.73 -16.39 4.61
CA GLU A 32 -5.60 -17.25 3.79
C GLU A 32 -4.85 -18.50 3.30
N PHE A 33 -3.54 -18.37 3.02
CA PHE A 33 -2.71 -19.47 2.54
C PHE A 33 -1.27 -19.40 3.07
N PRO A 34 -0.60 -20.55 3.31
CA PRO A 34 0.84 -20.59 3.55
C PRO A 34 1.60 -20.07 2.32
N PRO A 35 2.60 -19.18 2.49
CA PRO A 35 3.32 -18.64 1.34
C PRO A 35 4.18 -19.74 0.70
N PRO A 36 4.31 -19.76 -0.64
CA PRO A 36 5.23 -20.69 -1.30
C PRO A 36 6.69 -20.42 -0.91
N PRO A 37 7.58 -21.41 -1.02
CA PRO A 37 9.00 -21.19 -0.80
C PRO A 37 9.57 -20.22 -1.85
N GLN A 38 10.67 -19.54 -1.49
CA GLN A 38 11.38 -18.68 -2.43
C GLN A 38 11.91 -19.50 -3.61
N THR A 39 11.70 -19.02 -4.83
CA THR A 39 12.19 -19.66 -6.04
C THR A 39 13.68 -19.33 -6.29
N PRO A 40 14.42 -20.14 -7.07
CA PRO A 40 15.79 -19.81 -7.46
C PRO A 40 15.92 -18.45 -8.15
N ALA A 41 14.95 -18.10 -9.00
CA ALA A 41 14.91 -16.80 -9.66
C ALA A 41 14.73 -15.65 -8.65
N GLN A 42 13.83 -15.78 -7.68
CA GLN A 42 13.66 -14.79 -6.61
C GLN A 42 14.93 -14.63 -5.77
N ALA A 43 15.64 -15.73 -5.47
CA ALA A 43 16.92 -15.67 -4.77
C ALA A 43 18.00 -14.98 -5.62
N ASN A 44 17.99 -15.18 -6.94
CA ASN A 44 18.91 -14.50 -7.85
C ASN A 44 18.66 -12.98 -7.91
N VAL A 45 17.40 -12.53 -7.83
CA VAL A 45 17.09 -11.10 -7.71
C VAL A 45 17.66 -10.50 -6.43
N GLU A 46 17.48 -11.16 -5.28
CA GLU A 46 18.09 -10.72 -4.01
C GLU A 46 19.62 -10.62 -4.16
N HIS A 47 20.26 -11.62 -4.79
CA HIS A 47 21.70 -11.65 -5.01
C HIS A 47 22.21 -10.51 -5.91
N LEU A 48 21.58 -10.30 -7.08
CA LEU A 48 21.97 -9.22 -8.00
C LEU A 48 21.74 -7.84 -7.39
N THR A 49 20.65 -7.66 -6.63
CA THR A 49 20.39 -6.41 -5.90
C THR A 49 21.52 -6.09 -4.92
N ASP A 50 22.01 -7.12 -4.21
CA ASP A 50 23.14 -6.97 -3.29
C ASP A 50 24.44 -6.63 -4.04
N LEU A 51 24.74 -7.29 -5.16
CA LEU A 51 25.91 -6.99 -6.00
C LEU A 51 25.87 -5.55 -6.55
N TYR A 52 24.71 -5.09 -7.00
CA TYR A 52 24.53 -3.72 -7.46
C TYR A 52 24.74 -2.71 -6.34
N ALA A 53 24.23 -2.98 -5.14
CA ALA A 53 24.45 -2.13 -3.98
C ALA A 53 25.92 -2.12 -3.52
N GLU A 54 26.64 -3.24 -3.60
CA GLU A 54 28.08 -3.32 -3.31
C GLU A 54 28.92 -2.54 -4.33
N ARG A 55 28.49 -2.50 -5.58
CA ARG A 55 29.14 -1.73 -6.64
C ARG A 55 28.83 -0.23 -6.57
N ALA A 56 27.60 0.14 -6.22
CA ALA A 56 27.13 1.52 -6.25
C ALA A 56 27.38 2.29 -4.95
N GLY A 57 27.10 1.67 -3.79
CA GLY A 57 27.21 2.29 -2.48
C GLY A 57 28.57 2.98 -2.24
N PRO A 58 29.72 2.31 -2.43
CA PRO A 58 31.04 2.90 -2.21
C PRO A 58 31.32 4.13 -3.07
N LYS A 59 30.82 4.18 -4.31
CA LYS A 59 31.01 5.35 -5.19
C LYS A 59 30.25 6.58 -4.71
N LEU A 60 29.21 6.39 -3.90
CA LEU A 60 28.40 7.44 -3.29
C LEU A 60 28.79 7.70 -1.83
N GLY A 61 29.84 7.05 -1.31
CA GLY A 61 30.23 7.15 0.10
C GLY A 61 29.22 6.48 1.05
N LEU A 62 28.40 5.56 0.55
CA LEU A 62 27.37 4.87 1.32
C LEU A 62 27.74 3.42 1.62
N THR A 63 27.33 2.92 2.79
CA THR A 63 27.34 1.48 3.05
C THR A 63 26.27 0.79 2.19
N ARG A 64 26.45 -0.49 1.89
CA ARG A 64 25.44 -1.31 1.17
C ARG A 64 24.04 -1.15 1.77
N ARG A 65 23.92 -1.23 3.10
CA ARG A 65 22.63 -1.10 3.81
C ARG A 65 22.01 0.29 3.65
N HIS A 66 22.83 1.34 3.74
CA HIS A 66 22.32 2.70 3.59
C HIS A 66 21.91 2.97 2.14
N PHE A 67 22.71 2.50 1.17
CA PHE A 67 22.39 2.59 -0.25
C PHE A 67 21.04 1.94 -0.60
N LEU A 68 20.77 0.73 -0.08
CA LEU A 68 19.50 0.05 -0.31
C LEU A 68 18.28 0.81 0.24
N ASN A 69 18.46 1.75 1.17
CA ASN A 69 17.38 2.61 1.66
C ASN A 69 17.21 3.91 0.83
N THR A 70 17.87 4.03 -0.32
CA THR A 70 17.78 5.19 -1.21
C THR A 70 17.01 4.88 -2.49
N THR A 71 16.73 5.90 -3.31
CA THR A 71 16.20 5.74 -4.67
C THR A 71 17.12 4.92 -5.57
N GLY A 72 18.45 5.06 -5.43
CA GLY A 72 19.42 4.23 -6.15
C GLY A 72 19.34 2.75 -5.76
N GLY A 73 19.02 2.46 -4.49
CA GLY A 73 18.71 1.12 -4.02
C GLY A 73 17.48 0.52 -4.71
N MET A 74 16.42 1.31 -4.86
CA MET A 74 15.24 0.91 -5.63
C MET A 74 15.58 0.63 -7.09
N ALA A 75 16.36 1.51 -7.74
CA ALA A 75 16.81 1.30 -9.12
C ALA A 75 17.62 0.00 -9.26
N ALA A 76 18.51 -0.31 -8.32
CA ALA A 76 19.25 -1.57 -8.28
C ALA A 76 18.33 -2.80 -8.22
N ALA A 77 17.27 -2.75 -7.40
CA ALA A 77 16.30 -3.85 -7.29
C ALA A 77 15.48 -4.03 -8.59
N LEU A 78 15.08 -2.93 -9.23
CA LEU A 78 14.36 -2.98 -10.51
C LEU A 78 15.24 -3.49 -11.66
N LEU A 79 16.51 -3.10 -11.69
CA LEU A 79 17.50 -3.65 -12.64
C LEU A 79 17.70 -5.15 -12.42
N ALA A 80 17.86 -5.59 -11.18
CA ALA A 80 17.97 -7.01 -10.85
C ALA A 80 16.73 -7.82 -11.28
N LEU A 81 15.52 -7.26 -11.12
CA LEU A 81 14.30 -7.87 -11.63
C LEU A 81 14.33 -7.98 -13.16
N ASN A 82 14.79 -6.94 -13.86
CA ASN A 82 14.93 -6.95 -15.30
C ASN A 82 15.93 -8.02 -15.80
N ASP A 83 17.05 -8.18 -15.11
CA ASP A 83 18.08 -9.15 -15.50
C ASP A 83 17.63 -10.60 -15.30
N VAL A 84 16.80 -10.86 -14.29
CA VAL A 84 16.31 -12.22 -13.98
C VAL A 84 15.09 -12.60 -14.80
N PHE A 85 14.12 -11.68 -14.91
CA PHE A 85 12.81 -12.00 -15.49
C PHE A 85 12.62 -11.43 -16.90
N GLY A 86 13.49 -10.53 -17.36
CA GLY A 86 13.34 -9.78 -18.60
C GLY A 86 12.93 -8.33 -18.36
N LYS A 87 13.06 -7.48 -19.38
CA LYS A 87 12.84 -6.03 -19.25
C LYS A 87 11.36 -5.69 -19.05
N PHE A 88 10.96 -5.52 -17.80
CA PHE A 88 9.61 -5.10 -17.39
C PHE A 88 9.57 -3.69 -16.80
N PHE A 89 10.67 -3.27 -16.19
CA PHE A 89 10.80 -1.95 -15.56
C PHE A 89 11.63 -1.03 -16.43
N ASP A 90 11.15 0.18 -16.65
CA ASP A 90 11.87 1.19 -17.40
C ASP A 90 12.87 1.91 -16.48
N VAL A 91 14.01 1.27 -16.22
CA VAL A 91 15.06 1.74 -15.30
C VAL A 91 16.44 1.65 -15.98
N GLY A 92 17.22 2.72 -15.88
CA GLY A 92 18.57 2.81 -16.41
C GLY A 92 19.64 2.61 -15.33
N GLU A 93 20.82 2.17 -15.74
CA GLU A 93 21.93 1.91 -14.81
C GLU A 93 22.39 3.20 -14.08
N ALA A 94 22.33 4.35 -14.74
CA ALA A 94 22.71 5.64 -14.17
C ALA A 94 21.88 6.02 -12.93
N GLU A 95 20.63 5.57 -12.83
CA GLU A 95 19.72 5.87 -11.72
C GLU A 95 20.15 5.24 -10.40
N MET A 96 21.05 4.24 -10.43
CA MET A 96 21.69 3.74 -9.21
C MET A 96 22.65 4.76 -8.60
N PHE A 97 23.20 5.67 -9.42
CA PHE A 97 24.28 6.57 -9.00
C PHE A 97 23.81 8.01 -8.86
N ASP A 98 22.84 8.42 -9.66
CA ASP A 98 22.37 9.80 -9.72
C ASP A 98 20.85 9.87 -9.68
N ALA A 99 20.31 10.54 -8.67
CA ALA A 99 18.88 10.78 -8.57
C ALA A 99 18.38 11.70 -9.69
N ALA A 100 19.23 12.57 -10.25
CA ALA A 100 18.87 13.41 -11.39
C ALA A 100 18.58 12.58 -12.64
N ALA A 101 19.26 11.44 -12.85
CA ALA A 101 18.99 10.55 -13.98
C ALA A 101 17.55 9.99 -13.98
N PHE A 102 16.96 9.79 -12.80
CA PHE A 102 15.55 9.41 -12.68
C PHE A 102 14.63 10.61 -13.02
N VAL A 103 14.98 11.79 -12.52
CA VAL A 103 14.20 13.02 -12.74
C VAL A 103 14.19 13.43 -14.21
N GLU A 104 15.31 13.33 -14.92
CA GLU A 104 15.40 13.64 -16.36
C GLU A 104 14.54 12.71 -17.22
N ARG A 105 14.34 11.48 -16.75
CA ARG A 105 13.46 10.51 -17.39
C ARG A 105 12.00 10.63 -16.95
N LYS A 106 11.71 11.45 -15.94
CA LYS A 106 10.35 11.69 -15.48
C LYS A 106 9.60 12.43 -16.58
N GLY A 107 8.76 11.68 -17.31
CA GLY A 107 7.88 12.22 -18.33
C GLY A 107 6.72 13.02 -17.74
N GLU A 108 5.67 13.18 -18.54
CA GLU A 108 4.41 13.77 -18.10
C GLU A 108 3.88 13.07 -16.82
N PRO A 109 3.19 13.79 -15.92
CA PRO A 109 2.55 13.19 -14.75
C PRO A 109 1.72 11.97 -15.13
N PHE A 110 1.80 10.92 -14.32
CA PHE A 110 0.96 9.73 -14.54
C PHE A 110 -0.51 10.10 -14.40
N PHE A 111 -1.33 9.59 -15.32
CA PHE A 111 -2.77 9.56 -15.11
C PHE A 111 -3.07 8.47 -14.06
N ILE A 112 -3.42 8.89 -12.85
CA ILE A 112 -3.74 7.98 -11.74
C ILE A 112 -5.26 7.86 -11.65
N PHE A 113 -5.76 6.66 -11.96
CA PHE A 113 -7.17 6.29 -11.82
C PHE A 113 -7.35 5.35 -10.64
N ASP A 114 -7.95 5.85 -9.55
CA ASP A 114 -8.31 5.04 -8.40
C ASP A 114 -9.72 4.45 -8.59
N VAL A 115 -9.81 3.13 -8.61
CA VAL A 115 -11.05 2.40 -8.90
C VAL A 115 -11.82 1.94 -7.66
N GLN A 116 -11.33 2.22 -6.45
CA GLN A 116 -11.92 1.74 -5.19
C GLN A 116 -11.90 2.80 -4.10
N THR A 117 -12.53 3.93 -4.36
CA THR A 117 -12.62 5.02 -3.37
C THR A 117 -13.94 5.01 -2.61
N HIS A 118 -13.90 5.48 -1.36
CA HIS A 118 -15.05 5.50 -0.45
C HIS A 118 -14.97 6.71 0.50
N TYR A 119 -16.13 7.29 0.83
CA TYR A 119 -16.29 8.25 1.93
C TYR A 119 -17.52 7.89 2.74
N VAL A 120 -17.60 8.31 4.00
CA VAL A 120 -18.79 8.08 4.83
C VAL A 120 -19.72 9.29 4.75
N SER A 121 -20.94 9.07 4.22
CA SER A 121 -21.97 10.11 4.18
C SER A 121 -22.36 10.59 5.58
N GLU A 122 -22.66 11.89 5.70
CA GLU A 122 -23.18 12.49 6.95
C GLU A 122 -24.49 11.85 7.40
N SER A 123 -25.31 11.39 6.45
CA SER A 123 -26.57 10.71 6.71
C SER A 123 -26.43 9.22 6.98
N TYR A 124 -25.22 8.66 6.98
CA TYR A 124 -25.02 7.26 7.32
C TYR A 124 -25.49 7.00 8.75
N ASP A 125 -26.21 5.90 8.99
CA ASP A 125 -26.61 5.38 10.31
C ASP A 125 -26.92 6.45 11.40
N PRO A 126 -27.90 7.35 11.18
CA PRO A 126 -28.13 8.50 12.05
C PRO A 126 -28.61 8.09 13.45
N THR A 127 -29.26 6.94 13.58
CA THR A 127 -29.77 6.38 14.83
C THR A 127 -28.82 5.39 15.50
N ASN A 128 -27.63 5.16 14.91
CA ASN A 128 -26.64 4.20 15.41
C ASN A 128 -27.17 2.76 15.48
N ALA A 129 -28.10 2.41 14.59
CA ALA A 129 -28.74 1.11 14.51
C ALA A 129 -27.75 0.01 14.08
N GLU A 130 -26.73 0.37 13.29
CA GLU A 130 -25.75 -0.59 12.77
C GLU A 130 -24.79 -1.10 13.85
N ALA A 131 -24.64 -0.37 14.97
CA ALA A 131 -23.72 -0.75 16.06
C ALA A 131 -24.04 -2.11 16.71
N GLY A 132 -25.32 -2.52 16.72
CA GLY A 132 -25.76 -3.79 17.28
C GLY A 132 -26.02 -4.88 16.24
N ARG A 133 -25.99 -4.56 14.94
CA ARG A 133 -26.42 -5.47 13.88
C ARG A 133 -25.27 -6.38 13.47
N LYS A 134 -25.46 -7.69 13.60
CA LYS A 134 -24.43 -8.69 13.26
C LYS A 134 -24.07 -8.59 11.77
N GLY A 135 -22.78 -8.40 11.48
CA GLY A 135 -22.27 -8.26 10.10
C GLY A 135 -22.43 -6.85 9.51
N ALA A 136 -22.94 -5.88 10.27
CA ALA A 136 -22.99 -4.49 9.87
C ALA A 136 -21.64 -3.78 10.04
N VAL A 137 -21.49 -2.65 9.33
CA VAL A 137 -20.32 -1.78 9.42
C VAL A 137 -20.63 -0.58 10.29
N ALA A 138 -20.44 -0.68 11.60
CA ALA A 138 -20.75 0.44 12.50
C ALA A 138 -19.87 1.68 12.24
N LYS A 139 -20.43 2.88 12.45
CA LYS A 139 -19.70 4.17 12.42
C LYS A 139 -18.40 4.14 13.22
N GLN A 140 -18.48 3.63 14.45
CA GLN A 140 -17.35 3.53 15.36
C GLN A 140 -16.30 2.55 14.84
N GLY A 141 -16.71 1.51 14.11
CA GLY A 141 -15.82 0.57 13.44
C GLY A 141 -15.00 1.26 12.34
N LEU A 142 -15.67 2.02 11.45
CA LEU A 142 -15.01 2.79 10.39
C LEU A 142 -14.01 3.80 10.98
N LEU A 143 -14.43 4.54 12.01
CA LEU A 143 -13.56 5.49 12.70
C LEU A 143 -12.39 4.82 13.43
N ALA A 144 -12.60 3.61 13.96
CA ALA A 144 -11.56 2.85 14.62
C ALA A 144 -10.47 2.41 13.64
N LEU A 145 -10.80 2.07 12.39
CA LEU A 145 -9.81 1.76 11.35
C LEU A 145 -8.87 2.95 11.11
N ARG A 146 -9.42 4.16 10.94
CA ARG A 146 -8.62 5.38 10.75
C ARG A 146 -7.76 5.70 11.99
N LYS A 147 -8.34 5.61 13.19
CA LYS A 147 -7.59 5.79 14.46
C LYS A 147 -6.49 4.75 14.65
N MET A 148 -6.69 3.52 14.19
CA MET A 148 -5.68 2.48 14.20
C MET A 148 -4.54 2.81 13.25
N ALA A 149 -4.83 3.22 12.01
CA ALA A 149 -3.81 3.64 11.05
C ALA A 149 -2.95 4.79 11.59
N ARG A 150 -3.58 5.78 12.24
CA ARG A 150 -2.88 6.86 12.95
C ARG A 150 -1.95 6.34 14.05
N ARG A 151 -2.47 5.50 14.97
CA ARG A 151 -1.69 4.94 16.08
C ARG A 151 -0.53 4.06 15.62
N ALA A 152 -0.71 3.34 14.52
CA ALA A 152 0.33 2.51 13.92
C ALA A 152 1.37 3.32 13.13
N GLY A 153 1.19 4.64 12.99
CA GLY A 153 2.13 5.50 12.28
C GLY A 153 2.17 5.25 10.77
N LEU A 154 1.10 4.69 10.19
CA LEU A 154 1.07 4.32 8.76
C LEU A 154 1.06 5.55 7.84
N ASN A 155 0.54 6.68 8.33
CA ASN A 155 0.56 7.95 7.63
C ASN A 155 0.75 9.10 8.65
N PRO A 156 1.90 9.80 8.64
CA PRO A 156 2.16 10.92 9.55
C PRO A 156 1.13 12.05 9.46
N LYS A 157 0.49 12.26 8.30
CA LYS A 157 -0.52 13.31 8.11
C LYS A 157 -1.77 13.10 8.99
N LEU A 158 -2.04 11.86 9.43
CA LEU A 158 -3.16 11.55 10.32
C LEU A 158 -2.98 12.13 11.73
N ALA A 159 -1.80 12.62 12.10
CA ALA A 159 -1.59 13.29 13.39
C ALA A 159 -2.55 14.48 13.61
N GLY A 160 -3.00 15.13 12.53
CA GLY A 160 -3.97 16.23 12.55
C GLY A 160 -5.44 15.80 12.64
N ASP A 161 -5.75 14.51 12.60
CA ASP A 161 -7.14 14.02 12.61
C ASP A 161 -7.88 14.41 13.89
N THR A 162 -9.14 14.82 13.74
CA THR A 162 -10.03 15.17 14.86
C THR A 162 -10.45 13.94 15.68
N GLY A 163 -10.36 12.75 15.09
CA GLY A 163 -10.86 11.51 15.64
C GLY A 163 -12.39 11.42 15.62
N THR A 164 -13.04 12.08 14.66
CA THR A 164 -14.50 12.13 14.49
C THR A 164 -14.93 11.67 13.09
N MET A 165 -16.23 11.54 12.85
CA MET A 165 -16.75 11.18 11.51
C MET A 165 -16.40 12.22 10.43
N ALA A 166 -16.07 13.47 10.81
CA ALA A 166 -15.62 14.49 9.86
C ALA A 166 -14.35 14.06 9.11
N ASP A 167 -13.47 13.29 9.74
CA ASP A 167 -12.25 12.77 9.11
C ASP A 167 -12.54 11.71 8.02
N LEU A 168 -13.77 11.19 7.96
CA LEU A 168 -14.24 10.23 6.96
C LEU A 168 -15.27 10.84 6.00
N SER A 169 -15.57 12.12 6.15
CA SER A 169 -16.62 12.81 5.38
C SER A 169 -16.27 12.98 3.91
N TRP A 170 -17.27 13.35 3.11
CA TRP A 170 -17.10 13.79 1.73
C TRP A 170 -16.05 14.90 1.58
N GLN A 171 -16.09 15.91 2.45
CA GLN A 171 -15.19 17.06 2.35
C GLN A 171 -13.74 16.65 2.56
N ASN A 172 -13.49 15.81 3.58
CA ASN A 172 -12.14 15.30 3.81
C ASN A 172 -11.70 14.32 2.72
N PHE A 173 -12.63 13.52 2.18
CA PHE A 173 -12.39 12.68 1.02
C PHE A 173 -11.91 13.48 -0.20
N ILE A 174 -12.60 14.58 -0.55
CA ILE A 174 -12.19 15.44 -1.67
C ILE A 174 -10.79 16.00 -1.44
N LYS A 175 -10.52 16.50 -0.23
CA LYS A 175 -9.19 17.00 0.14
C LYS A 175 -8.13 15.91 0.01
N GLU A 176 -8.33 14.76 0.62
CA GLU A 176 -7.31 13.70 0.68
C GLU A 176 -7.06 13.05 -0.68
N VAL A 177 -8.11 12.83 -1.47
CA VAL A 177 -7.99 12.15 -2.76
C VAL A 177 -7.60 13.11 -3.88
N PHE A 178 -8.19 14.30 -3.97
CA PHE A 178 -7.99 15.16 -5.14
C PHE A 178 -7.10 16.38 -4.89
N LEU A 179 -6.87 16.79 -3.63
CA LEU A 179 -6.04 17.95 -3.33
C LEU A 179 -4.68 17.57 -2.70
N ASP A 180 -4.65 16.51 -1.90
CA ASP A 180 -3.45 16.07 -1.17
C ASP A 180 -2.77 14.83 -1.80
N SER A 181 -3.27 14.37 -2.96
CA SER A 181 -2.73 13.23 -3.72
C SER A 181 -2.60 13.54 -5.21
N GLU A 182 -1.95 12.64 -5.96
CA GLU A 182 -1.77 12.74 -7.41
C GLU A 182 -2.94 12.10 -8.20
N THR A 183 -4.00 11.64 -7.53
CA THR A 183 -5.17 11.01 -8.16
C THR A 183 -5.83 11.95 -9.16
N SER A 184 -5.88 11.53 -10.44
CA SER A 184 -6.49 12.30 -11.52
C SER A 184 -7.99 12.03 -11.65
N LEU A 185 -8.41 10.79 -11.38
CA LEU A 185 -9.79 10.35 -11.43
C LEU A 185 -10.03 9.33 -10.31
N GLY A 186 -11.16 9.43 -9.61
CA GLY A 186 -11.57 8.47 -8.60
C GLY A 186 -12.96 7.92 -8.92
N LEU A 187 -13.12 6.60 -8.84
CA LEU A 187 -14.41 5.93 -8.88
C LEU A 187 -14.88 5.64 -7.46
N ILE A 188 -16.06 6.14 -7.12
CA ILE A 188 -16.69 5.82 -5.85
C ILE A 188 -17.45 4.51 -6.03
N SER A 189 -16.92 3.44 -5.45
CA SER A 189 -17.65 2.20 -5.32
C SER A 189 -18.49 2.26 -4.04
N THR A 190 -19.71 1.74 -4.04
CA THR A 190 -20.43 1.54 -2.78
C THR A 190 -19.91 0.26 -2.13
N PRO A 191 -19.51 0.25 -0.84
CA PRO A 191 -19.46 -0.99 -0.10
C PRO A 191 -20.89 -1.54 -0.06
N PRO A 192 -21.12 -2.86 -0.10
CA PRO A 192 -22.46 -3.42 -0.02
C PRO A 192 -23.13 -3.01 1.30
N GLY A 193 -24.08 -2.07 1.23
CA GLY A 193 -25.15 -1.91 2.22
C GLY A 193 -26.30 -2.84 1.86
N PRO A 194 -27.16 -3.26 2.81
CA PRO A 194 -28.29 -4.14 2.51
C PRO A 194 -29.29 -3.50 1.52
N TYR A 195 -29.30 -2.17 1.39
CA TYR A 195 -30.12 -1.44 0.41
C TYR A 195 -29.36 -0.24 -0.21
N PRO A 196 -29.62 0.14 -1.47
CA PRO A 196 -28.96 1.27 -2.15
C PRO A 196 -29.08 2.62 -1.42
N GLN A 197 -30.19 2.86 -0.73
CA GLN A 197 -30.40 4.06 0.09
C GLN A 197 -29.64 4.06 1.43
N GLU A 198 -29.16 2.91 1.88
CA GLU A 198 -28.39 2.72 3.13
C GLU A 198 -26.90 2.49 2.86
N ALA A 199 -26.49 2.60 1.59
CA ALA A 199 -25.09 2.57 1.21
C ALA A 199 -24.34 3.71 1.90
N VAL A 200 -23.07 3.43 2.21
CA VAL A 200 -22.13 4.41 2.79
C VAL A 200 -22.04 5.67 1.92
N VAL A 201 -22.31 5.53 0.62
CA VAL A 201 -22.60 6.61 -0.33
C VAL A 201 -23.89 6.29 -1.11
N PRO A 202 -25.01 6.99 -0.86
CA PRO A 202 -26.24 6.79 -1.61
C PRO A 202 -26.10 7.25 -3.08
N PRO A 203 -26.71 6.57 -4.07
CA PRO A 203 -26.63 6.96 -5.49
C PRO A 203 -27.04 8.41 -5.80
N LYS A 204 -27.93 9.01 -4.99
CA LYS A 204 -28.35 10.41 -5.14
C LYS A 204 -27.27 11.44 -4.75
N GLN A 205 -26.19 10.99 -4.10
CA GLN A 205 -25.03 11.79 -3.74
C GLN A 205 -23.85 11.54 -4.69
N MET A 206 -24.04 10.72 -5.74
CA MET A 206 -23.03 10.35 -6.74
C MET A 206 -23.18 11.08 -8.08
N THR A 207 -24.14 12.02 -8.19
CA THR A 207 -24.40 12.81 -9.40
C THR A 207 -23.67 14.13 -9.40
#